data_AF-A0AAU1AA10-F1
#
_entry.id   AF-A0AAU1AA10-F1
#
_cell.length_a   1.000
_cell.length_b   1.000
_cell.length_c   1.000
_cell.angle_alpha   90.00
_cell.angle_beta   90.00
_cell.angle_gamma   90.00
#
_symmetry.space_group_name_H-M   'P 1'
#
loop_
_entity.id
_entity.type
_entity.pdbx_description
1 polymer ?
#
loop_
_entity_poly.entity_id
_entity_poly.type
_entity_poly.pdbx_seq_one_letter_code
_entity_poly.pdbx_strand_id
1 'polypeptide(L)'
;MTAAEYGVELTVGSVIFEVPVQRIFPDLDLDTFWDDNEYALGAYVDVPPSPALIDSVEAELGYWLPVLYVTLMWSHNGGMPHHTCCPAPSRTTWADTHVAVDGVMGIGREKRYSVAGEAGSRFWIEEWGYPPIGVYVATCPSAGHDIIAFDYRDSGPDGEPRVVHVDQEWDYRITVLAPSFVSFVQALRPASEYEEEG
;
A
#
# COMPACT_ATOMS: atom_id res chain seq x y z
N MET A 1 14.77 29.62 1.93
CA MET A 1 14.04 28.34 1.87
C MET A 1 15.08 27.26 1.75
N THR A 2 15.43 26.63 2.87
CA THR A 2 16.49 25.62 2.96
C THR A 2 15.81 24.26 3.12
N ALA A 3 16.26 23.29 2.31
CA ALA A 3 15.72 21.94 2.18
C ALA A 3 15.79 21.12 3.48
N ALA A 4 14.85 21.38 4.39
CA ALA A 4 14.66 20.64 5.64
C ALA A 4 13.26 19.97 5.72
N GLU A 5 12.47 19.98 4.64
CA GLU A 5 11.02 19.71 4.73
C GLU A 5 10.55 18.32 4.32
N TYR A 6 11.43 17.36 3.99
CA TYR A 6 10.99 16.01 3.59
C TYR A 6 11.87 14.89 4.17
N GLY A 7 12.39 15.09 5.38
CA GLY A 7 13.10 14.06 6.13
C GLY A 7 12.09 13.11 6.76
N VAL A 8 12.09 11.86 6.31
CA VAL A 8 11.33 10.79 6.96
C VAL A 8 12.16 10.26 8.13
N GLU A 9 11.61 10.35 9.35
CA GLU A 9 12.22 9.86 10.58
C GLU A 9 12.04 8.34 10.70
N LEU A 10 13.00 7.56 10.24
CA LEU A 10 12.94 6.10 10.41
C LEU A 10 13.36 5.73 11.83
N THR A 11 12.40 5.25 12.63
CA THR A 11 12.67 4.70 13.96
C THR A 11 12.82 3.18 13.87
N VAL A 12 13.97 2.68 14.34
CA VAL A 12 14.14 1.29 14.81
C VAL A 12 14.41 1.41 16.30
N GLY A 13 13.34 1.44 17.11
CA GLY A 13 13.44 1.83 18.53
C GLY A 13 13.82 3.31 18.73
N SER A 14 14.50 3.65 19.82
CA SER A 14 14.82 5.04 20.23
C SER A 14 15.98 5.73 19.48
N VAL A 15 16.32 5.26 18.27
CA VAL A 15 17.43 5.80 17.47
C VAL A 15 16.90 6.46 16.20
N ILE A 16 17.28 7.72 16.00
CA ILE A 16 16.83 8.62 14.92
C ILE A 16 17.76 8.46 13.71
N PHE A 17 17.21 8.17 12.53
CA PHE A 17 17.92 8.25 11.25
C PHE A 17 17.24 9.26 10.31
N GLU A 18 17.96 10.33 9.95
CA GLU A 18 17.56 11.26 8.89
C GLU A 18 17.98 10.69 7.52
N VAL A 19 17.06 10.00 6.82
CA VAL A 19 17.31 9.55 5.44
C VAL A 19 16.31 10.22 4.50
N PRO A 20 16.76 11.01 3.50
CA PRO A 20 15.87 11.57 2.49
C PRO A 20 15.15 10.46 1.73
N VAL A 21 13.85 10.63 1.45
CA VAL A 21 13.05 9.62 0.73
C VAL A 21 13.67 9.24 -0.62
N GLN A 22 14.31 10.19 -1.31
CA GLN A 22 15.01 9.99 -2.58
C GLN A 22 16.25 9.07 -2.47
N ARG A 23 16.79 8.85 -1.25
CA ARG A 23 17.84 7.85 -1.02
C ARG A 23 17.29 6.44 -0.83
N ILE A 24 16.03 6.33 -0.46
CA ILE A 24 15.34 5.06 -0.24
C ILE A 24 14.69 4.58 -1.53
N PHE A 25 14.17 5.52 -2.32
CA PHE A 25 13.67 5.27 -3.66
C PHE A 25 14.50 6.02 -4.72
N PRO A 26 15.71 5.57 -5.04
CA PRO A 26 16.58 6.29 -6.00
C PRO A 26 15.97 6.36 -7.40
N ASP A 27 15.09 5.42 -7.75
CA ASP A 27 14.47 5.31 -9.06
C ASP A 27 12.96 5.67 -9.07
N LEU A 28 12.38 6.04 -7.91
CA LEU A 28 10.98 6.48 -7.85
C LEU A 28 10.93 7.99 -7.87
N ASP A 29 10.41 8.54 -8.94
CA ASP A 29 10.07 9.95 -9.00
C ASP A 29 8.73 10.18 -8.28
N LEU A 30 8.81 10.59 -7.01
CA LEU A 30 7.64 10.86 -6.18
C LEU A 30 6.77 12.00 -6.72
N ASP A 31 7.36 12.94 -7.48
CA ASP A 31 6.62 14.08 -8.04
C ASP A 31 5.68 13.64 -9.17
N THR A 32 5.96 12.49 -9.79
CA THR A 32 5.17 11.94 -10.91
C THR A 32 4.56 10.57 -10.60
N PHE A 33 4.62 10.13 -9.34
CA PHE A 33 4.07 8.83 -8.93
C PHE A 33 2.54 8.87 -8.80
N TRP A 34 1.98 9.94 -8.23
CA TRP A 34 0.56 10.04 -7.88
C TRP A 34 -0.26 10.77 -8.95
N ASP A 35 -1.42 10.21 -9.28
CA ASP A 35 -2.51 10.85 -10.02
C ASP A 35 -3.53 11.46 -9.03
N ASP A 36 -3.30 12.71 -8.64
CA ASP A 36 -4.16 13.46 -7.72
C ASP A 36 -5.42 14.02 -8.40
N ASN A 37 -6.14 13.14 -9.11
CA ASN A 37 -7.46 13.47 -9.64
C ASN A 37 -8.48 13.71 -8.51
N GLU A 38 -9.62 14.32 -8.83
CA GLU A 38 -10.63 14.71 -7.83
C GLU A 38 -11.11 13.53 -6.96
N TYR A 39 -11.21 12.34 -7.55
CA TYR A 39 -11.60 11.13 -6.83
C TYR A 39 -10.50 10.66 -5.87
N ALA A 40 -9.25 10.63 -6.30
CA ALA A 40 -8.10 10.28 -5.46
C ALA A 40 -8.05 11.19 -4.22
N LEU A 41 -8.13 12.51 -4.43
CA LEU A 41 -8.12 13.52 -3.36
C LEU A 41 -9.29 13.35 -2.38
N GLY A 42 -10.47 12.99 -2.88
CA GLY A 42 -11.65 12.74 -2.06
C GLY A 42 -11.53 11.46 -1.22
N ALA A 43 -11.13 10.36 -1.86
CA ALA A 43 -11.31 9.02 -1.31
C ALA A 43 -10.06 8.41 -0.64
N TYR A 44 -8.85 8.86 -1.01
CA TYR A 44 -7.57 8.30 -0.55
C TYR A 44 -6.72 9.33 0.21
N VAL A 45 -6.47 10.49 -0.41
CA VAL A 45 -5.44 11.42 0.06
C VAL A 45 -5.88 12.13 1.33
N ASP A 46 -5.10 11.97 2.40
CA ASP A 46 -5.23 12.72 3.64
C ASP A 46 -3.98 13.59 3.91
N VAL A 47 -4.00 14.36 4.98
CA VAL A 47 -2.81 15.05 5.48
C VAL A 47 -1.74 14.02 5.90
N PRO A 48 -0.43 14.36 5.81
CA PRO A 48 0.63 13.49 6.29
C PRO A 48 0.39 13.01 7.73
N PRO A 49 0.61 11.72 8.03
CA PRO A 49 0.30 11.16 9.33
C PRO A 49 1.29 11.68 10.38
N SER A 50 0.80 11.94 11.60
CA SER A 50 1.69 12.23 12.73
C SER A 50 2.24 10.93 13.35
N PRO A 51 3.39 10.96 14.04
CA PRO A 51 3.89 9.78 14.77
C PRO A 51 2.84 9.18 15.73
N ALA A 52 2.11 10.03 16.46
CA ALA A 52 1.05 9.56 17.36
C ALA A 52 -0.14 8.90 16.63
N LEU A 53 -0.43 9.35 15.40
CA LEU A 53 -1.44 8.70 14.56
C LEU A 53 -0.96 7.32 14.09
N ILE A 54 0.31 7.21 13.68
CA ILE A 54 0.93 5.95 13.25
C ILE A 54 0.87 4.94 14.40
N ASP A 55 1.39 5.30 15.59
CA ASP A 55 1.36 4.44 16.79
C ASP A 55 -0.07 3.96 17.10
N SER A 56 -1.05 4.86 17.01
CA SER A 56 -2.45 4.55 17.26
C SER A 56 -3.06 3.63 16.20
N VAL A 57 -2.68 3.76 14.93
CA VAL A 57 -3.15 2.91 13.84
C VAL A 57 -2.51 1.52 13.93
N GLU A 58 -1.20 1.44 14.18
CA GLU A 58 -0.50 0.17 14.38
C GLU A 58 -1.04 -0.61 15.57
N ALA A 59 -1.34 0.07 16.68
CA ALA A 59 -1.96 -0.55 17.85
C ALA A 59 -3.38 -1.08 17.56
N GLU A 60 -4.15 -0.42 16.67
CA GLU A 60 -5.47 -0.90 16.25
C GLU A 60 -5.36 -2.10 15.30
N LEU A 61 -4.41 -2.06 14.36
CA LEU A 61 -4.20 -3.12 13.38
C LEU A 61 -3.53 -4.36 14.00
N GLY A 62 -2.71 -4.16 15.04
CA GLY A 62 -1.87 -5.20 15.64
C GLY A 62 -0.61 -5.53 14.84
N TYR A 63 -0.18 -4.64 13.95
CA TYR A 63 0.97 -4.80 13.06
C TYR A 63 1.78 -3.51 12.98
N TRP A 64 3.11 -3.64 12.93
CA TRP A 64 3.98 -2.54 12.54
C TRP A 64 3.94 -2.35 11.03
N LEU A 65 3.68 -1.14 10.59
CA LEU A 65 3.66 -0.79 9.18
C LEU A 65 5.09 -0.79 8.64
N PRO A 66 5.31 -1.24 7.39
CA PRO A 66 6.64 -1.23 6.81
C PRO A 66 7.19 0.18 6.81
N VAL A 67 8.44 0.32 7.23
CA VAL A 67 9.18 1.59 7.30
C VAL A 67 9.02 2.39 6.00
N LEU A 68 9.07 1.71 4.85
CA LEU A 68 9.03 2.36 3.54
C LEU A 68 7.62 2.69 3.05
N TYR A 69 6.62 2.03 3.61
CA TYR A 69 5.23 2.44 3.48
C TYR A 69 4.98 3.72 4.28
N VAL A 70 5.36 3.76 5.57
CA VAL A 70 5.26 4.98 6.40
C VAL A 70 5.99 6.16 5.76
N THR A 71 7.18 5.91 5.22
CA THR A 71 7.96 6.90 4.47
C THR A 71 7.18 7.52 3.32
N LEU A 72 6.56 6.68 2.49
CA LEU A 72 5.77 7.14 1.37
C LEU A 72 4.55 7.95 1.85
N MET A 73 3.87 7.46 2.89
CA MET A 73 2.69 8.11 3.46
C MET A 73 3.00 9.47 4.11
N TRP A 74 4.21 9.66 4.63
CA TRP A 74 4.68 10.97 5.07
C TRP A 74 4.87 11.97 3.94
N SER A 75 5.32 11.50 2.78
CA SER A 75 5.43 12.35 1.59
C SER A 75 4.06 12.65 0.98
N HIS A 76 3.18 11.66 0.93
CA HIS A 76 1.84 11.75 0.35
C HIS A 76 0.97 10.61 0.89
N ASN A 77 -0.04 10.95 1.72
CA ASN A 77 -0.74 9.99 2.57
C ASN A 77 -1.90 9.29 1.85
N GLY A 78 -1.54 8.35 0.98
CA GLY A 78 -2.46 7.58 0.15
C GLY A 78 -2.81 8.31 -1.14
N GLY A 79 -3.20 7.58 -2.17
CA GLY A 79 -3.48 8.16 -3.49
C GLY A 79 -3.59 7.09 -4.57
N MET A 80 -3.83 7.51 -5.81
CA MET A 80 -3.81 6.63 -6.98
C MET A 80 -2.47 6.76 -7.69
N PRO A 81 -1.72 5.68 -7.98
CA PRO A 81 -0.50 5.78 -8.76
C PRO A 81 -0.81 5.93 -10.26
N HIS A 82 0.08 6.58 -11.02
CA HIS A 82 -0.01 6.59 -12.49
C HIS A 82 0.28 5.22 -13.11
N HIS A 83 1.15 4.42 -12.48
CA HIS A 83 1.44 3.05 -12.88
C HIS A 83 0.58 2.09 -12.05
N THR A 84 -0.38 1.46 -12.72
CA THR A 84 -1.49 0.75 -12.07
C THR A 84 -1.45 -0.77 -12.25
N CYS A 85 -0.40 -1.34 -12.87
CA CYS A 85 -0.29 -2.78 -13.08
C CYS A 85 0.94 -3.36 -12.36
N CYS A 86 0.75 -4.43 -11.60
CA CYS A 86 1.84 -5.17 -10.95
C CYS A 86 1.97 -6.57 -11.58
N PRO A 87 3.16 -6.98 -12.05
CA PRO A 87 3.39 -8.35 -12.52
C PRO A 87 3.03 -9.40 -11.45
N ALA A 88 2.38 -10.47 -11.89
CA ALA A 88 2.00 -11.60 -11.06
C ALA A 88 2.71 -12.88 -11.55
N PRO A 89 3.19 -13.75 -10.65
CA PRO A 89 3.90 -14.97 -11.03
C PRO A 89 2.98 -16.06 -11.59
N SER A 90 1.66 -15.88 -11.46
CA SER A 90 0.65 -16.80 -11.95
C SER A 90 -0.66 -16.07 -12.21
N ARG A 91 -1.44 -16.60 -13.15
CA ARG A 91 -2.80 -16.15 -13.45
C ARG A 91 -3.65 -15.92 -12.20
N THR A 92 -4.40 -14.82 -12.21
CA THR A 92 -5.45 -14.44 -11.26
C THR A 92 -6.80 -14.34 -12.00
N THR A 93 -7.87 -13.94 -11.31
CA THR A 93 -9.13 -13.57 -12.00
C THR A 93 -9.01 -12.29 -12.82
N TRP A 94 -8.07 -11.41 -12.48
CA TRP A 94 -7.80 -10.19 -13.24
C TRP A 94 -7.12 -10.48 -14.59
N ALA A 95 -5.96 -11.13 -14.59
CA ALA A 95 -5.20 -11.42 -15.81
C ALA A 95 -4.24 -12.62 -15.64
N ASP A 96 -3.65 -13.05 -16.76
CA ASP A 96 -2.71 -14.18 -16.77
C ASP A 96 -1.33 -13.83 -16.19
N THR A 97 -0.90 -12.57 -16.32
CA THR A 97 0.47 -12.14 -16.01
C THR A 97 0.58 -10.98 -15.02
N HIS A 98 -0.54 -10.36 -14.61
CA HIS A 98 -0.52 -9.17 -13.76
C HIS A 98 -1.80 -9.03 -12.92
N VAL A 99 -1.76 -8.08 -11.99
CA VAL A 99 -2.94 -7.56 -11.26
C VAL A 99 -3.01 -6.05 -11.44
N ALA A 100 -4.21 -5.49 -11.41
CA ALA A 100 -4.40 -4.04 -11.41
C ALA A 100 -4.50 -3.47 -9.98
N VAL A 101 -4.12 -2.20 -9.86
CA VAL A 101 -4.09 -1.41 -8.63
C VAL A 101 -4.77 -0.09 -8.92
N ASP A 102 -5.80 0.24 -8.15
CA ASP A 102 -6.48 1.54 -8.26
C ASP A 102 -5.78 2.59 -7.39
N GLY A 103 -5.57 2.27 -6.11
CA GLY A 103 -4.98 3.22 -5.18
C GLY A 103 -4.32 2.55 -3.99
N VAL A 104 -3.30 3.23 -3.47
CA VAL A 104 -2.61 2.87 -2.24
C VAL A 104 -3.32 3.59 -1.10
N MET A 105 -3.72 2.83 -0.10
CA MET A 105 -4.42 3.36 1.08
C MET A 105 -3.47 4.20 1.92
N GLY A 106 -3.98 5.27 2.53
CA GLY A 106 -3.25 6.11 3.48
C GLY A 106 -3.28 5.55 4.92
N ILE A 107 -2.43 6.11 5.78
CA ILE A 107 -2.46 5.91 7.24
C ILE A 107 -3.45 6.91 7.85
N GLY A 108 -4.58 6.39 8.34
CA GLY A 108 -5.63 7.24 8.90
C GLY A 108 -6.94 6.50 9.09
N ARG A 109 -7.98 7.26 9.43
CA ARG A 109 -9.35 6.78 9.70
C ARG A 109 -10.43 7.60 8.98
N GLU A 110 -10.09 8.79 8.51
CA GLU A 110 -11.07 9.75 7.97
C GLU A 110 -11.43 9.43 6.52
N LYS A 111 -10.45 9.06 5.70
CA LYS A 111 -10.69 8.71 4.30
C LYS A 111 -11.25 7.30 4.21
N ARG A 112 -12.15 7.10 3.23
CA ARG A 112 -12.76 5.79 2.94
C ARG A 112 -11.68 4.73 2.75
N TYR A 113 -10.64 5.07 1.96
CA TYR A 113 -9.51 4.19 1.68
C TYR A 113 -8.26 4.57 2.48
N SER A 114 -8.41 4.61 3.80
CA SER A 114 -7.29 4.50 4.73
C SER A 114 -7.23 3.10 5.34
N VAL A 115 -6.06 2.66 5.78
CA VAL A 115 -5.87 1.32 6.36
C VAL A 115 -6.74 1.04 7.60
N ALA A 116 -7.16 2.10 8.31
CA ALA A 116 -8.13 2.04 9.42
C ALA A 116 -9.40 2.89 9.14
N GLY A 117 -9.70 3.18 7.87
CA GLY A 117 -10.90 3.90 7.44
C GLY A 117 -12.12 2.99 7.22
N GLU A 118 -13.18 3.54 6.61
CA GLU A 118 -14.44 2.83 6.32
C GLU A 118 -14.22 1.52 5.56
N ALA A 119 -13.37 1.54 4.54
CA ALA A 119 -12.98 0.37 3.74
C ALA A 119 -11.53 -0.05 4.06
N GLY A 120 -11.13 0.03 5.33
CA GLY A 120 -9.83 -0.41 5.84
C GLY A 120 -9.77 -1.90 6.18
N SER A 121 -8.68 -2.33 6.82
CA SER A 121 -8.38 -3.75 7.05
C SER A 121 -9.47 -4.50 7.83
N ARG A 122 -10.03 -3.86 8.87
CA ARG A 122 -11.09 -4.45 9.69
C ARG A 122 -12.34 -4.75 8.86
N PHE A 123 -12.74 -3.84 7.97
CA PHE A 123 -13.90 -4.03 7.10
C PHE A 123 -13.73 -5.26 6.20
N TRP A 124 -12.58 -5.39 5.54
CA TRP A 124 -12.34 -6.53 4.65
C TRP A 124 -12.36 -7.87 5.40
N ILE A 125 -11.79 -7.91 6.61
CA ILE A 125 -11.73 -9.13 7.43
C ILE A 125 -13.11 -9.48 8.01
N GLU A 126 -13.75 -8.53 8.70
CA GLU A 126 -14.96 -8.80 9.49
C GLU A 126 -16.23 -8.87 8.63
N GLU A 127 -16.35 -7.99 7.63
CA GLU A 127 -17.57 -7.87 6.83
C GLU A 127 -17.48 -8.69 5.53
N TRP A 128 -16.30 -8.73 4.91
CA TRP A 128 -16.08 -9.42 3.63
C TRP A 128 -15.39 -10.78 3.77
N GLY A 129 -14.99 -11.19 4.98
CA GLY A 129 -14.40 -12.51 5.23
C GLY A 129 -12.99 -12.71 4.67
N TYR A 130 -12.29 -11.63 4.31
CA TYR A 130 -10.90 -11.72 3.87
C TYR A 130 -9.99 -12.25 4.99
N PRO A 131 -8.93 -13.01 4.65
CA PRO A 131 -8.13 -13.71 5.65
C PRO A 131 -7.31 -12.74 6.51
N PRO A 132 -7.25 -12.92 7.85
CA PRO A 132 -6.54 -12.02 8.76
C PRO A 132 -5.02 -12.24 8.73
N ILE A 133 -4.39 -11.95 7.59
CA ILE A 133 -2.96 -12.18 7.34
C ILE A 133 -2.07 -10.97 7.64
N GLY A 134 -2.68 -9.82 7.90
CA GLY A 134 -1.98 -8.54 8.01
C GLY A 134 -2.87 -7.35 7.72
N VAL A 135 -2.33 -6.41 6.96
CA VAL A 135 -2.96 -5.11 6.67
C VAL A 135 -3.30 -5.05 5.18
N TYR A 136 -4.53 -4.68 4.86
CA TYR A 136 -4.97 -4.38 3.50
C TYR A 136 -4.60 -2.95 3.13
N VAL A 137 -3.87 -2.77 2.03
CA VAL A 137 -3.10 -1.54 1.77
C VAL A 137 -3.24 -0.98 0.36
N ALA A 138 -3.80 -1.71 -0.59
CA ALA A 138 -4.12 -1.14 -1.90
C ALA A 138 -5.41 -1.75 -2.47
N THR A 139 -6.21 -0.91 -3.10
CA THR A 139 -7.45 -1.28 -3.77
C THR A 139 -7.18 -1.71 -5.21
N CYS A 140 -8.11 -2.48 -5.76
CA CYS A 140 -8.09 -2.96 -7.13
C CYS A 140 -9.40 -2.58 -7.84
N PRO A 141 -9.41 -2.45 -9.18
CA PRO A 141 -10.58 -2.05 -9.99
C PRO A 141 -11.67 -3.15 -10.12
N SER A 142 -11.79 -4.02 -9.12
CA SER A 142 -12.72 -5.14 -9.09
C SER A 142 -13.93 -4.92 -8.19
N ALA A 143 -14.10 -3.70 -7.66
CA ALA A 143 -15.10 -3.38 -6.64
C ALA A 143 -15.00 -4.23 -5.36
N GLY A 144 -13.77 -4.64 -4.99
CA GLY A 144 -13.49 -5.37 -3.75
C GLY A 144 -13.50 -6.90 -3.89
N HIS A 145 -13.61 -7.43 -5.12
CA HIS A 145 -13.44 -8.86 -5.41
C HIS A 145 -11.97 -9.31 -5.32
N ASP A 146 -11.05 -8.37 -5.34
CA ASP A 146 -9.67 -8.57 -4.97
C ASP A 146 -9.07 -7.33 -4.29
N ILE A 147 -7.98 -7.55 -3.57
CA ILE A 147 -7.30 -6.51 -2.79
C ILE A 147 -5.84 -6.88 -2.54
N ILE A 148 -5.00 -5.86 -2.34
CA ILE A 148 -3.58 -6.04 -2.02
C ILE A 148 -3.35 -5.87 -0.52
N ALA A 149 -2.57 -6.78 0.05
CA ALA A 149 -2.27 -6.84 1.47
C ALA A 149 -0.78 -6.99 1.75
N PHE A 150 -0.36 -6.49 2.91
CA PHE A 150 0.83 -6.94 3.60
C PHE A 150 0.53 -8.27 4.29
N ASP A 151 1.32 -9.30 4.00
CA ASP A 151 1.21 -10.63 4.60
C ASP A 151 2.34 -10.85 5.60
N TYR A 152 1.98 -10.84 6.89
CA TYR A 152 2.90 -10.96 8.02
C TYR A 152 3.01 -12.39 8.55
N ARG A 153 2.38 -13.39 7.92
CA ARG A 153 2.36 -14.78 8.43
C ARG A 153 3.76 -15.37 8.63
N ASP A 154 4.74 -14.95 7.82
CA ASP A 154 6.11 -15.44 7.91
C ASP A 154 7.02 -14.54 8.77
N SER A 155 6.81 -13.22 8.75
CA SER A 155 7.66 -12.23 9.44
C SER A 155 7.22 -11.95 10.88
N GLY A 156 5.97 -12.24 11.23
CA GLY A 156 5.34 -11.83 12.48
C GLY A 156 4.94 -10.35 12.49
N PRO A 157 4.13 -9.90 13.46
CA PRO A 157 3.49 -8.59 13.44
C PRO A 157 4.46 -7.40 13.46
N ASP A 158 5.68 -7.59 13.94
CA ASP A 158 6.71 -6.55 14.06
C ASP A 158 7.77 -6.62 12.93
N GLY A 159 7.62 -7.54 11.98
CA GLY A 159 8.59 -7.81 10.91
C GLY A 159 8.20 -7.19 9.57
N GLU A 160 9.13 -7.21 8.61
CA GLU A 160 8.87 -6.72 7.25
C GLU A 160 8.00 -7.74 6.47
N PRO A 161 6.77 -7.38 6.06
CA PRO A 161 5.87 -8.27 5.35
C PRO A 161 6.19 -8.33 3.85
N ARG A 162 5.78 -9.43 3.22
CA ARG A 162 5.67 -9.49 1.75
C ARG A 162 4.36 -8.81 1.30
N VAL A 163 4.30 -8.46 0.02
CA VAL A 163 3.06 -7.94 -0.60
C VAL A 163 2.37 -9.04 -1.38
N VAL A 164 1.08 -9.22 -1.13
CA VAL A 164 0.25 -10.25 -1.76
C VAL A 164 -1.02 -9.64 -2.35
N HIS A 165 -1.52 -10.29 -3.40
CA HIS A 165 -2.88 -10.15 -3.90
C HIS A 165 -3.77 -11.22 -3.27
N VAL A 166 -4.99 -10.87 -2.89
CA VAL A 166 -5.99 -11.79 -2.36
C VAL A 166 -7.23 -11.74 -3.26
N ASP A 167 -7.57 -12.88 -3.85
CA ASP A 167 -8.61 -13.04 -4.86
C ASP A 167 -9.84 -13.73 -4.27
N GLN A 168 -10.89 -12.97 -3.95
CA GLN A 168 -12.10 -13.48 -3.29
C GLN A 168 -12.87 -14.44 -4.20
N GLU A 169 -12.87 -14.21 -5.52
CA GLU A 169 -13.58 -15.04 -6.48
C GLU A 169 -13.00 -16.46 -6.60
N TRP A 170 -11.73 -16.62 -6.18
CA TRP A 170 -11.04 -17.90 -6.10
C TRP A 170 -10.78 -18.35 -4.66
N ASP A 171 -11.79 -18.24 -3.80
CA ASP A 171 -11.74 -18.73 -2.42
C ASP A 171 -10.61 -18.05 -1.62
N TYR A 172 -10.50 -16.74 -1.77
CA TYR A 172 -9.46 -15.90 -1.14
C TYR A 172 -8.05 -16.37 -1.45
N ARG A 173 -7.80 -16.82 -2.68
CA ARG A 173 -6.48 -17.28 -3.11
C ARG A 173 -5.47 -16.16 -2.95
N ILE A 174 -4.34 -16.49 -2.31
CA ILE A 174 -3.26 -15.55 -2.06
C ILE A 174 -2.14 -15.76 -3.09
N THR A 175 -1.79 -14.70 -3.81
CA THR A 175 -0.69 -14.66 -4.79
C THR A 175 0.38 -13.69 -4.31
N VAL A 176 1.62 -14.16 -4.18
CA VAL A 176 2.74 -13.29 -3.78
C VAL A 176 3.16 -12.42 -4.95
N LEU A 177 3.11 -11.10 -4.78
CA LEU A 177 3.50 -10.13 -5.80
C LEU A 177 4.95 -9.67 -5.63
N ALA A 178 5.35 -9.37 -4.39
CA ALA A 178 6.67 -8.82 -4.10
C ALA A 178 7.17 -9.20 -2.70
N PRO A 179 8.49 -9.30 -2.50
CA PRO A 179 9.06 -9.63 -1.19
C PRO A 179 8.99 -8.48 -0.17
N SER A 180 8.73 -7.24 -0.60
CA SER A 180 8.60 -6.06 0.26
C SER A 180 7.76 -4.98 -0.43
N PHE A 181 7.34 -3.96 0.33
CA PHE A 181 6.59 -2.83 -0.22
C PHE A 181 7.37 -2.06 -1.31
N VAL A 182 8.67 -1.88 -1.14
CA VAL A 182 9.48 -1.19 -2.16
C VAL A 182 9.58 -1.98 -3.45
N SER A 183 9.78 -3.30 -3.36
CA SER A 183 9.79 -4.15 -4.54
C SER A 183 8.44 -4.11 -5.26
N PHE A 184 7.33 -4.00 -4.53
CA PHE A 184 5.99 -3.83 -5.11
C PHE A 184 5.87 -2.50 -5.86
N VAL A 185 6.20 -1.38 -5.23
CA VAL A 185 6.12 -0.04 -5.85
C VAL A 185 7.02 0.05 -7.08
N GLN A 186 8.24 -0.49 -7.02
CA GLN A 186 9.17 -0.53 -8.16
C GLN A 186 8.72 -1.46 -9.30
N ALA A 187 7.86 -2.44 -9.00
CA ALA A 187 7.31 -3.35 -9.99
C ALA A 187 6.10 -2.78 -10.74
N LEU A 188 5.51 -1.67 -10.28
CA LEU A 188 4.38 -1.05 -10.96
C LEU A 188 4.76 -0.57 -12.36
N ARG A 189 3.87 -0.87 -13.32
CA ARG A 189 4.01 -0.55 -14.75
C ARG A 189 2.75 0.16 -15.26
N PRO A 190 2.86 0.96 -16.32
CA PRO A 190 1.70 1.55 -16.98
C PRO A 190 0.81 0.46 -17.58
N ALA A 191 -0.51 0.68 -17.53
CA ALA A 191 -1.50 -0.27 -18.07
C ALA A 191 -1.29 -0.59 -19.56
N SER A 192 -0.73 0.37 -20.33
CA SER A 192 -0.41 0.19 -21.75
C SER A 192 0.59 -0.93 -22.06
N GLU A 193 1.36 -1.40 -21.07
CA GLU A 193 2.22 -2.58 -21.23
C GLU A 193 1.41 -3.90 -21.29
N TYR A 194 0.13 -3.88 -20.92
CA TYR A 194 -0.74 -5.06 -20.80
C TYR A 194 -2.01 -4.99 -21.66
N GLU A 195 -2.20 -3.93 -22.45
CA GLU A 195 -3.39 -3.75 -23.31
C GLU A 195 -3.53 -4.82 -24.42
N GLU A 196 -2.49 -5.63 -24.67
CA GLU A 196 -2.51 -6.71 -25.68
C GLU A 196 -3.02 -8.07 -25.14
N GLU A 197 -3.34 -8.20 -23.85
CA GLU A 197 -3.80 -9.47 -23.23
C GLU A 197 -5.33 -9.64 -23.17
N GLY A 198 -6.09 -8.89 -23.99
CA GLY A 198 -7.56 -8.90 -24.06
C GLY A 198 -8.20 -10.01 -24.88
#